data_AF-A0A968Q331-F1
#
_entry.id   AF-A0A968Q331-F1
#
_cell.length_a   1.000
_cell.length_b   1.000
_cell.length_c   1.000
_cell.angle_alpha   90.00
_cell.angle_beta   90.00
_cell.angle_gamma   90.00
#
_symmetry.space_group_name_H-M   'P 1'
#
loop_
_entity.id
_entity.type
_entity.pdbx_description
1 polymer ?
#
loop_
_entity_poly.entity_id
_entity_poly.type
_entity_poly.pdbx_seq_one_letter_code
_entity_poly.pdbx_strand_id
1 'polypeptide(L)'
;MHFHAVGDCSDLQAFKSAGGHVNPFDQPHGFRNPDGPHEGNLPNLVVAADGTVEVELYSDLVTLDSGAAKLLDTDGTALIIHTDKDDHYSQPIGGSGGRIACAVIQ
;
A
#
# COMPACT_ATOMS: atom_id res chain seq x y z
N MET A 1 -1.95 -5.25 -1.04
CA MET A 1 -1.12 -4.33 -1.86
C MET A 1 -1.40 -2.95 -1.34
N HIS A 2 -0.39 -2.12 -1.13
CA HIS A 2 -0.59 -0.84 -0.45
C HIS A 2 0.35 0.23 -0.99
N PHE A 3 -0.08 1.49 -0.91
CA PHE A 3 0.85 2.61 -0.95
C PHE A 3 1.55 2.74 0.40
N HIS A 4 2.87 2.80 0.36
CA HIS A 4 3.75 3.03 1.49
C HIS A 4 4.30 4.45 1.47
N ALA A 5 4.53 4.98 2.67
CA ALA A 5 4.72 6.41 2.91
C ALA A 5 6.05 7.00 2.42
N VAL A 6 7.00 6.17 2.00
CA VAL A 6 8.30 6.63 1.52
C VAL A 6 8.62 5.97 0.18
N GLY A 7 9.02 6.75 -0.82
CA GLY A 7 9.46 6.32 -2.13
C GLY A 7 10.85 5.66 -2.13
N ASP A 8 11.06 4.65 -1.28
CA ASP A 8 12.35 3.98 -1.14
C ASP A 8 12.24 2.45 -1.22
N CYS A 9 12.68 1.91 -2.36
CA CYS A 9 12.79 0.47 -2.63
C CYS A 9 14.23 -0.08 -2.50
N SER A 10 15.15 0.66 -1.88
CA SER A 10 16.59 0.31 -1.81
C SER A 10 16.89 -0.90 -0.93
N ASP A 11 16.04 -1.21 0.06
CA ASP A 11 16.11 -2.45 0.81
C ASP A 11 15.60 -3.62 -0.04
N LEU A 12 16.49 -4.20 -0.84
CA LEU A 12 16.15 -5.31 -1.74
C LEU A 12 15.82 -6.63 -1.01
N GLN A 13 16.02 -6.72 0.31
CA GLN A 13 15.72 -7.94 1.07
C GLN A 13 14.29 -7.92 1.64
N ALA A 14 13.83 -6.76 2.11
CA ALA A 14 12.54 -6.67 2.80
C ALA A 14 11.73 -5.41 2.47
N PHE A 15 12.24 -4.51 1.64
CA PHE A 15 11.64 -3.22 1.27
C PHE A 15 11.18 -2.39 2.48
N LYS A 16 11.87 -2.48 3.62
CA LYS A 16 11.48 -1.78 4.86
C LYS A 16 11.69 -0.27 4.78
N SER A 17 12.60 0.19 3.93
CA SER A 17 12.85 1.63 3.73
C SER A 17 11.62 2.39 3.22
N ALA A 18 10.67 1.71 2.57
CA ALA A 18 9.40 2.30 2.15
C ALA A 18 8.51 2.75 3.33
N GLY A 19 8.84 2.40 4.58
CA GLY A 19 8.08 2.83 5.75
C GLY A 19 6.75 2.09 5.92
N GLY A 20 5.82 2.69 6.66
CA GLY A 20 4.45 2.18 6.86
C GLY A 20 3.54 2.47 5.66
N HIS A 21 2.25 2.16 5.79
CA HIS A 21 1.26 2.57 4.78
C HIS A 21 1.09 4.10 4.78
N VAL A 22 0.70 4.68 3.65
CA VAL A 22 0.23 6.07 3.59
C VAL A 22 -0.95 6.20 4.55
N ASN A 23 -0.78 6.99 5.61
CA ASN A 23 -1.79 7.16 6.66
C ASN A 23 -1.63 8.54 7.36
N PRO A 24 -1.80 9.66 6.64
CA PRO A 24 -1.62 10.99 7.21
C PRO A 24 -2.65 11.34 8.30
N PHE A 25 -3.75 10.59 8.39
CA PHE A 25 -4.84 10.86 9.35
C PHE A 25 -4.92 9.84 10.50
N ASP A 26 -3.91 8.97 10.65
CA ASP A 26 -3.81 7.97 11.71
C ASP A 26 -5.04 7.04 11.82
N GLN A 27 -5.58 6.63 10.67
CA GLN A 27 -6.72 5.73 10.59
C GLN A 27 -6.29 4.25 10.72
N PRO A 28 -7.12 3.40 11.32
CA PRO A 28 -6.92 1.95 11.29
C PRO A 28 -6.88 1.36 9.87
N HIS A 29 -6.17 0.24 9.74
CA HIS A 29 -6.11 -0.51 8.50
C HIS A 29 -7.42 -1.20 8.14
N GLY A 30 -7.71 -1.22 6.83
CA GLY A 30 -8.55 -2.23 6.20
C GLY A 30 -9.98 -1.78 5.92
N PHE A 31 -10.48 -2.10 4.72
CA PHE A 31 -11.84 -1.76 4.26
C PHE A 31 -12.98 -2.39 5.07
N ARG A 32 -12.69 -3.38 5.92
CA ARG A 32 -13.69 -4.02 6.81
C ARG A 32 -13.61 -3.52 8.24
N ASN A 33 -12.68 -2.61 8.53
CA ASN A 33 -12.62 -1.94 9.82
C ASN A 33 -13.59 -0.74 9.82
N PRO A 34 -14.54 -0.64 10.77
CA PRO A 34 -15.51 0.46 10.81
C PRO A 34 -14.88 1.84 11.00
N ASP A 35 -13.67 1.89 11.57
CA ASP A 35 -12.92 3.12 11.79
C ASP A 35 -11.86 3.36 10.70
N GLY A 36 -11.67 2.41 9.77
CA GLY A 36 -10.77 2.54 8.62
C GLY A 36 -11.52 2.79 7.31
N PRO A 37 -10.88 2.60 6.14
CA PRO A 37 -9.46 2.28 5.93
C PRO A 37 -8.56 3.52 6.01
N HIS A 38 -7.27 3.35 6.34
CA HIS A 38 -6.24 4.35 5.97
C HIS A 38 -6.02 4.43 4.46
N GLU A 39 -5.41 5.52 4.04
CA GLU A 39 -5.43 5.99 2.65
C GLU A 39 -4.58 5.11 1.72
N GLY A 40 -3.55 4.47 2.26
CA GLY A 40 -2.68 3.57 1.51
C GLY A 40 -3.32 2.22 1.14
N ASN A 41 -4.54 1.93 1.59
CA ASN A 41 -5.20 0.65 1.29
C ASN A 41 -5.62 0.55 -0.18
N LEU A 42 -5.36 -0.61 -0.78
CA LEU A 42 -5.85 -0.99 -2.10
C LEU A 42 -6.45 -2.40 -2.05
N PRO A 43 -7.37 -2.76 -2.98
CA PRO A 43 -7.86 -4.12 -3.08
C PRO A 43 -6.76 -5.15 -3.27
N ASN A 44 -7.05 -6.39 -2.87
CA ASN A 44 -6.15 -7.52 -3.16
C ASN A 44 -6.00 -7.76 -4.66
N LEU A 45 -4.79 -8.10 -5.09
CA LEU A 45 -4.51 -8.60 -6.43
C LEU A 45 -5.07 -10.02 -6.58
N VAL A 46 -5.65 -10.33 -7.75
CA VAL A 46 -6.04 -11.69 -8.12
C VAL A 46 -5.08 -12.17 -9.19
N VAL A 47 -4.10 -12.98 -8.76
CA VAL A 47 -3.03 -13.48 -9.63
C VAL A 47 -3.53 -14.71 -10.38
N ALA A 48 -3.26 -14.75 -11.69
CA ALA A 48 -3.58 -15.87 -12.56
C ALA A 48 -2.71 -17.10 -12.25
N ALA A 49 -3.11 -18.26 -12.74
CA ALA A 49 -2.42 -19.53 -12.47
C ALA A 49 -0.96 -19.56 -12.99
N ASP A 50 -0.63 -18.71 -13.97
CA ASP A 50 0.72 -18.56 -14.52
C ASP A 50 1.59 -17.54 -13.76
N GLY A 51 1.06 -16.94 -12.68
CA GLY A 51 1.75 -15.95 -11.86
C GLY A 51 1.63 -14.51 -12.37
N THR A 52 0.88 -14.27 -13.45
CA THR A 52 0.65 -12.92 -13.97
C THR A 52 -0.53 -12.23 -13.30
N VAL A 53 -0.52 -10.90 -13.31
CA VAL A 53 -1.67 -10.07 -12.94
C VAL A 53 -1.68 -8.81 -13.78
N GLU A 54 -2.83 -8.49 -14.33
CA GLU A 54 -3.13 -7.19 -14.94
C GLU A 54 -4.35 -6.64 -14.20
N VAL A 55 -4.27 -5.39 -13.77
CA VAL A 55 -5.32 -4.77 -12.99
C VAL A 55 -5.40 -3.27 -13.28
N GLU A 56 -6.62 -2.77 -13.33
CA GLU A 56 -6.93 -1.35 -13.26
C GLU A 56 -7.68 -1.13 -11.94
N LEU A 57 -7.18 -0.19 -11.12
CA LEU A 57 -7.74 0.10 -9.81
C LEU A 57 -8.06 1.58 -9.70
N TYR A 58 -9.11 1.86 -8.94
CA TYR A 58 -9.50 3.20 -8.56
C TYR A 58 -9.40 3.33 -7.04
N SER A 59 -8.83 4.45 -6.56
CA SER A 59 -8.82 4.83 -5.16
C SER A 59 -9.19 6.31 -5.06
N ASP A 60 -10.18 6.62 -4.24
CA ASP A 60 -10.56 7.97 -3.83
C ASP A 60 -9.93 8.40 -2.50
N LEU A 61 -9.08 7.54 -1.92
CA LEU A 61 -8.44 7.78 -0.63
C LEU A 61 -7.14 8.59 -0.73
N VAL A 62 -6.52 8.61 -1.91
CA VAL A 62 -5.27 9.32 -2.18
C VAL A 62 -5.47 10.31 -3.33
N THR A 63 -4.58 11.29 -3.41
CA THR A 63 -4.47 12.16 -4.58
C THR A 63 -3.10 12.00 -5.22
N LEU A 64 -2.92 12.56 -6.41
CA LEU A 64 -1.61 12.55 -7.04
C LEU A 64 -0.66 13.57 -6.38
N ASP A 65 -1.05 14.84 -6.27
CA ASP A 65 -0.13 15.94 -5.90
C ASP A 65 -0.76 17.02 -4.99
N SER A 66 -1.86 16.72 -4.27
CA SER A 66 -2.48 17.73 -3.38
C SER A 66 -3.13 17.18 -2.11
N GLY A 67 -3.14 17.98 -1.06
CA GLY A 67 -3.65 17.53 0.24
C GLY A 67 -2.69 16.58 0.97
N ALA A 68 -3.13 16.06 2.11
CA ALA A 68 -2.27 15.34 3.04
C ALA A 68 -1.98 13.88 2.61
N ALA A 69 -2.83 13.28 1.78
CA ALA A 69 -2.70 11.92 1.27
C ALA A 69 -2.24 11.89 -0.19
N LYS A 70 -1.34 12.81 -0.57
CA LYS A 70 -0.81 12.88 -1.94
C LYS A 70 0.33 11.86 -2.13
N LEU A 71 0.40 11.26 -3.31
CA LEU A 71 1.42 10.25 -3.64
C LEU A 71 2.76 10.85 -4.10
N LEU A 72 2.73 12.07 -4.66
CA LEU A 72 3.90 12.85 -5.07
C LEU A 72 4.23 13.89 -3.98
N ASP A 73 4.59 13.42 -2.79
CA ASP A 73 5.16 14.27 -1.75
C ASP A 73 6.69 14.38 -1.89
N THR A 74 7.35 14.90 -0.86
CA THR A 74 8.77 15.28 -0.93
C THR A 74 9.72 14.10 -1.05
N ASP A 75 9.34 12.95 -0.50
CA ASP A 75 10.08 11.69 -0.48
C ASP A 75 9.42 10.61 -1.34
N GLY A 76 8.31 10.96 -2.01
CA GLY A 76 7.55 10.07 -2.86
C GLY A 76 6.87 8.97 -2.06
N THR A 77 6.16 8.10 -2.77
CA THR A 77 5.53 6.92 -2.18
C THR A 77 5.99 5.65 -2.87
N ALA A 78 5.76 4.49 -2.24
CA ALA A 78 6.09 3.21 -2.85
C ALA A 78 4.86 2.31 -2.93
N LEU A 79 4.59 1.74 -4.10
CA LEU A 79 3.60 0.68 -4.24
C LEU A 79 4.24 -0.66 -3.86
N ILE A 80 3.69 -1.33 -2.83
CA ILE A 80 4.18 -2.61 -2.33
C ILE A 80 3.18 -3.74 -2.59
N ILE A 81 3.69 -4.84 -3.14
CA ILE A 81 2.99 -6.14 -3.21
C ILE A 81 3.51 -7.01 -2.06
N HIS A 82 2.59 -7.73 -1.41
CA HIS A 82 2.87 -8.54 -0.24
C HIS A 82 2.78 -10.06 -0.51
N THR A 83 3.30 -10.89 0.41
CA THR A 83 3.28 -12.36 0.31
C THR A 83 1.87 -12.94 0.44
N ASP A 84 1.06 -12.38 1.32
CA ASP A 84 -0.23 -12.94 1.71
C ASP A 84 -1.39 -12.00 1.37
N LYS A 85 -2.58 -12.59 1.28
CA LYS A 85 -3.82 -11.86 1.05
C LYS A 85 -4.13 -10.99 2.26
N ASP A 86 -4.37 -9.71 2.02
CA ASP A 86 -4.91 -8.79 3.02
C ASP A 86 -6.32 -9.26 3.47
N ASP A 87 -6.55 -9.37 4.78
CA ASP A 87 -7.86 -9.69 5.37
C ASP A 87 -8.80 -8.48 5.51
N HIS A 88 -8.27 -7.28 5.28
CA HIS A 88 -8.89 -5.97 5.36
C HIS A 88 -9.39 -5.59 6.76
N TYR A 89 -8.79 -6.15 7.82
CA TYR A 89 -9.22 -5.92 9.20
C TYR A 89 -8.06 -5.91 10.21
N SER A 90 -7.17 -6.90 10.16
CA SER A 90 -6.09 -7.09 11.15
C SER A 90 -5.13 -5.90 11.14
N GLN A 91 -4.74 -5.43 12.32
CA GLN A 91 -3.80 -4.32 12.43
C GLN A 91 -2.34 -4.82 12.48
N PRO A 92 -1.37 -4.04 11.96
CA PRO A 92 -1.53 -2.78 11.22
C PRO A 92 -1.62 -2.97 9.69
N ILE A 93 -1.49 -4.20 9.18
CA ILE A 93 -1.27 -4.48 7.75
C ILE A 93 -2.16 -5.59 7.16
N GLY A 94 -3.23 -5.97 7.85
CA GLY A 94 -4.21 -6.91 7.33
C GLY A 94 -3.73 -8.34 7.23
N GLY A 95 -2.71 -8.70 8.02
CA GLY A 95 -2.09 -10.03 7.93
C GLY A 95 -1.37 -10.29 6.59
N SER A 96 -1.07 -9.24 5.81
CA SER A 96 -0.50 -9.37 4.46
C SER A 96 0.91 -9.97 4.40
N GLY A 97 1.59 -10.12 5.54
CA GLY A 97 2.93 -10.74 5.57
C GLY A 97 4.04 -9.87 4.99
N GLY A 98 5.05 -10.52 4.41
CA GLY A 98 6.26 -9.89 3.88
C GLY A 98 6.01 -9.03 2.64
N ARG A 99 6.99 -8.21 2.25
CA ARG A 99 6.97 -7.37 1.03
C ARG A 99 7.76 -8.09 -0.06
N ILE A 100 7.19 -8.28 -1.24
CA ILE A 100 7.80 -9.07 -2.34
C ILE A 100 8.09 -8.27 -3.60
N ALA A 101 7.46 -7.12 -3.79
CA ALA A 101 7.77 -6.19 -4.86
C ALA A 101 7.55 -4.75 -4.38
N CYS A 102 8.32 -3.82 -4.96
CA CYS A 102 8.30 -2.41 -4.62
C CYS A 102 8.49 -1.58 -5.90
N ALA A 103 7.71 -0.51 -6.04
CA ALA A 103 7.85 0.47 -7.10
C ALA A 103 7.70 1.89 -6.54
N VAL A 104 8.71 2.74 -6.77
CA VAL A 104 8.66 4.16 -6.37
C VAL A 104 7.74 4.94 -7.29
N ILE A 105 6.96 5.84 -6.69
CA ILE A 105 6.11 6.84 -7.34
C ILE A 105 6.66 8.22 -6.94
N GLN A 106 7.23 8.95 -7.91
CA GLN A 106 7.92 10.23 -7.74
C GLN A 106 7.82 11.10 -9.00
#